data_AF-C4P8D4-F1
#
_entry.id   AF-C4P8D4-F1
#
_cell.length_a   1.000
_cell.length_b   1.000
_cell.length_c   1.000
_cell.angle_alpha   90.00
_cell.angle_beta   90.00
_cell.angle_gamma   90.00
#
_symmetry.space_group_name_H-M   'P 1'
#
loop_
_entity.id
_entity.type
_entity.pdbx_description
1 polymer ?
#
loop_
_entity_poly.entity_id
_entity_poly.type
_entity_poly.pdbx_seq_one_letter_code
_entity_poly.pdbx_strand_id
1 'polypeptide(L)'
;MEDRITDIGPRHYEEFYPPVILKNKGKWLYHEILQPGVLVHVAESGDEVYTVRVGGCRLMSVSHIREICEIADKHCGGYVRWTTRNNVDSWSTARKK
;
A
#
# COMPACT_ATOMS: atom_id res chain seq x y z
N MET A 1 -20.62 -31.28 -5.36
CA MET A 1 -19.69 -30.72 -6.37
C MET A 1 -20.37 -29.65 -7.19
N GLU A 2 -21.70 -29.72 -7.34
CA GLU A 2 -22.51 -28.57 -7.77
C GLU A 2 -22.09 -27.29 -7.03
N ASP A 3 -21.87 -26.22 -7.80
CA ASP A 3 -21.49 -24.85 -7.37
C ASP A 3 -20.17 -24.67 -6.61
N ARG A 4 -19.28 -25.67 -6.58
CA ARG A 4 -17.93 -25.47 -6.01
C ARG A 4 -17.04 -24.70 -7.00
N ILE A 5 -16.69 -23.46 -6.64
CA ILE A 5 -15.69 -22.67 -7.37
C ILE A 5 -14.27 -23.15 -7.00
N THR A 6 -13.46 -23.51 -7.99
CA THR A 6 -12.05 -23.92 -7.85
C THR A 6 -11.18 -23.26 -8.93
N ASP A 7 -9.85 -23.32 -8.76
CA ASP A 7 -8.86 -22.91 -9.80
C ASP A 7 -8.93 -21.44 -10.25
N ILE A 8 -9.50 -20.55 -9.44
CA ILE A 8 -9.65 -19.12 -9.75
C ILE A 8 -8.39 -18.27 -9.54
N GLY A 9 -7.36 -18.82 -8.87
CA GLY A 9 -6.13 -18.08 -8.56
C GLY A 9 -6.33 -16.90 -7.60
N PRO A 10 -5.32 -16.01 -7.49
CA PRO A 10 -5.43 -14.78 -6.70
C PRO A 10 -6.22 -13.71 -7.47
N ARG A 11 -6.77 -12.74 -6.72
CA ARG A 11 -7.27 -11.51 -7.34
C ARG A 11 -6.14 -10.74 -8.03
N HIS A 12 -6.46 -10.05 -9.11
CA HIS A 12 -5.46 -9.29 -9.84
C HIS A 12 -5.02 -8.09 -8.99
N TYR A 13 -3.71 -7.94 -8.79
CA TYR A 13 -3.17 -6.97 -7.83
C TYR A 13 -3.49 -5.51 -8.17
N GLU A 14 -3.72 -5.20 -9.45
CA GLU A 14 -4.07 -3.84 -9.89
C GLU A 14 -5.43 -3.38 -9.35
N GLU A 15 -6.30 -4.32 -8.97
CA GLU A 15 -7.58 -4.03 -8.31
C GLU A 15 -7.38 -3.34 -6.95
N PHE A 16 -6.17 -3.41 -6.37
CA PHE A 16 -5.85 -2.88 -5.04
C PHE A 16 -4.82 -1.75 -5.07
N TYR A 17 -4.44 -1.26 -6.25
CA TYR A 17 -3.50 -0.16 -6.32
C TYR A 17 -4.15 1.17 -5.93
N PRO A 18 -3.47 2.00 -5.11
CA PRO A 18 -3.82 3.40 -5.01
C PRO A 18 -3.85 4.04 -6.41
N PRO A 19 -4.76 4.99 -6.69
CA PRO A 19 -4.88 5.61 -8.02
C PRO A 19 -3.56 6.18 -8.56
N VAL A 20 -2.74 6.77 -7.69
CA VAL A 20 -1.40 7.31 -8.06
C VAL A 20 -0.43 6.20 -8.49
N ILE A 21 -0.51 5.02 -7.87
CA ILE A 21 0.32 3.87 -8.24
C ILE A 21 -0.14 3.28 -9.57
N LEU A 22 -1.45 3.14 -9.76
CA LEU A 22 -2.01 2.62 -11.01
C LEU A 22 -1.67 3.53 -12.19
N LYS A 23 -1.85 4.85 -12.02
CA LYS A 23 -1.54 5.87 -13.05
C LYS A 23 -0.06 5.86 -13.47
N ASN A 24 0.85 5.67 -12.51
CA ASN A 24 2.29 5.80 -12.72
C ASN A 24 3.02 4.45 -12.75
N LYS A 25 2.31 3.32 -12.86
CA LYS A 25 2.91 2.00 -12.91
C LYS A 25 3.93 1.91 -14.05
N GLY A 26 5.18 1.58 -13.70
CA GLY A 26 6.28 1.45 -14.66
C GLY A 26 6.90 2.78 -15.12
N LYS A 27 6.49 3.92 -14.56
CA LYS A 27 6.93 5.27 -14.94
C LYS A 27 7.51 6.04 -13.75
N TRP A 28 8.35 5.37 -12.97
CA TRP A 28 8.98 5.95 -11.77
C TRP A 28 10.40 6.42 -12.10
N LEU A 29 10.72 7.66 -11.74
CA LEU A 29 12.04 8.24 -11.98
C LEU A 29 13.03 7.87 -10.88
N TYR A 30 12.66 8.14 -9.62
CA TYR A 30 13.52 7.93 -8.48
C TYR A 30 12.73 7.77 -7.18
N HIS A 31 13.45 7.38 -6.13
CA HIS A 31 12.94 7.34 -4.77
C HIS A 31 13.96 7.96 -3.81
N GLU A 32 13.46 8.47 -2.69
CA GLU A 32 14.29 9.02 -1.62
C GLU A 32 13.73 8.60 -0.25
N ILE A 33 14.63 8.36 0.70
CA ILE A 33 14.28 8.16 2.11
C ILE A 33 14.38 9.53 2.79
N LEU A 34 13.24 10.14 3.07
CA LEU A 34 13.17 11.49 3.66
C LEU A 34 13.55 11.47 5.15
N GLN A 35 13.14 10.41 5.85
CA GLN A 35 13.45 10.15 7.26
C GLN A 35 13.21 8.67 7.56
N PRO A 36 13.67 8.14 8.71
CA PRO A 36 13.42 6.75 9.07
C PRO A 36 11.94 6.38 8.97
N GLY A 37 11.63 5.41 8.10
CA GLY A 37 10.26 4.93 7.87
C GLY A 37 9.42 5.74 6.87
N VAL A 38 9.94 6.82 6.27
CA VAL A 38 9.21 7.63 5.28
C VAL A 38 10.01 7.72 3.98
N LEU A 39 9.39 7.25 2.91
CA LEU A 39 9.96 7.25 1.56
C LEU A 39 9.06 8.04 0.63
N VAL A 40 9.65 8.69 -0.37
CA VAL A 40 8.92 9.27 -1.50
C VAL A 40 9.34 8.58 -2.79
N HIS A 41 8.38 8.32 -3.67
CA HIS A 41 8.63 7.91 -5.05
C HIS A 41 8.08 9.00 -5.97
N VAL A 42 8.89 9.40 -6.95
CA VAL A 42 8.55 10.46 -7.90
C VAL A 42 8.40 9.85 -9.29
N ALA A 43 7.25 10.09 -9.91
CA ALA A 43 6.94 9.60 -11.24
C ALA A 43 7.46 10.54 -12.34
N GLU A 44 7.56 10.04 -13.57
CA GLU A 44 7.86 10.84 -14.77
C GLU A 44 6.85 11.99 -14.98
N SER A 45 5.61 11.78 -14.53
CA SER A 45 4.54 12.78 -14.58
C SER A 45 4.72 13.94 -13.57
N GLY A 46 5.67 13.82 -12.65
CA GLY A 46 5.83 14.70 -11.48
C GLY A 46 4.93 14.33 -10.29
N ASP A 47 4.08 13.30 -10.42
CA ASP A 47 3.30 12.79 -9.29
C ASP A 47 4.25 12.21 -8.21
N GLU A 48 3.96 12.53 -6.95
CA GLU A 48 4.68 11.99 -5.80
C GLU A 48 3.76 11.05 -5.00
N VAL A 49 4.34 9.98 -4.48
CA VAL A 49 3.67 9.13 -3.50
C VAL A 49 4.59 8.86 -2.33
N TYR A 50 4.05 9.07 -1.12
CA TYR A 50 4.75 8.90 0.14
C TYR A 50 4.37 7.56 0.74
N THR A 51 5.35 6.73 1.04
CA THR A 51 5.18 5.47 1.77
C THR A 51 5.63 5.66 3.20
N VAL A 52 4.74 5.41 4.16
CA VAL A 52 5.07 5.33 5.58
C VAL A 52 5.10 3.86 5.99
N ARG A 53 6.28 3.42 6.43
CA ARG A 53 6.57 2.05 6.84
C ARG A 53 6.60 1.93 8.36
N VAL A 54 5.80 1.02 8.88
CA VAL A 54 5.76 0.69 10.30
C VAL A 54 5.94 -0.81 10.54
N GLY A 55 6.40 -1.17 11.74
CA GLY A 55 6.55 -2.56 12.13
C GLY A 55 5.21 -3.28 12.21
N GLY A 56 5.17 -4.53 11.73
CA GLY A 56 4.07 -5.45 11.97
C GLY A 56 4.55 -6.60 12.84
N CYS A 57 3.70 -7.11 13.74
CA CYS A 57 4.04 -8.27 14.58
C CYS A 57 4.00 -9.62 13.83
N ARG A 58 3.77 -9.61 12.52
CA ARG A 58 3.62 -10.75 11.59
C ARG A 58 2.42 -11.64 11.91
N LEU A 59 2.33 -12.18 13.12
CA LEU A 59 1.14 -12.83 13.64
C LEU A 59 0.17 -11.78 14.19
N MET A 60 -0.92 -11.54 13.47
CA MET A 60 -1.88 -10.47 13.79
C MET A 60 -3.27 -11.03 14.02
N SER A 61 -3.99 -10.45 15.00
CA SER A 61 -5.42 -10.73 15.19
C SER A 61 -6.26 -10.02 14.13
N VAL A 62 -7.49 -10.49 13.92
CA VAL A 62 -8.45 -9.80 13.05
C VAL A 62 -8.79 -8.39 13.55
N SER A 63 -8.77 -8.16 14.87
CA SER A 63 -8.97 -6.81 15.43
C SER A 63 -7.85 -5.86 15.06
N HIS A 64 -6.60 -6.33 15.09
CA HIS A 64 -5.44 -5.52 14.72
C HIS A 64 -5.43 -5.19 13.22
N ILE A 65 -5.83 -6.14 12.36
CA ILE A 65 -5.98 -5.88 10.92
C ILE A 65 -7.07 -4.83 10.65
N ARG A 66 -8.20 -4.90 11.36
CA ARG A 66 -9.29 -3.90 11.22
C ARG A 66 -8.85 -2.50 11.64
N GLU A 67 -8.07 -2.39 12.71
CA GLU A 67 -7.47 -1.11 13.12
C GLU A 67 -6.53 -0.54 12.04
N ILE A 68 -5.70 -1.39 11.41
CA ILE A 68 -4.88 -0.99 10.26
C ILE A 68 -5.76 -0.50 9.10
N CYS A 69 -6.87 -1.18 8.81
CA CYS A 69 -7.83 -0.74 7.80
C CYS A 69 -8.48 0.61 8.14
N GLU A 70 -8.89 0.84 9.39
CA GLU A 70 -9.46 2.12 9.83
C GLU A 70 -8.45 3.28 9.66
N ILE A 71 -7.17 3.04 9.95
CA ILE A 71 -6.08 4.00 9.69
C ILE A 71 -5.94 4.25 8.18
N ALA A 72 -5.97 3.20 7.36
CA ALA A 72 -5.86 3.30 5.91
C ALA A 72 -7.06 4.05 5.30
N ASP A 73 -8.28 3.82 5.77
CA ASP A 73 -9.48 4.53 5.33
C ASP A 73 -9.38 6.03 5.66
N LYS A 74 -8.94 6.35 6.88
CA LYS A 74 -8.85 7.74 7.36
C LYS A 74 -7.73 8.56 6.70
N HIS A 75 -6.62 7.93 6.34
CA HIS A 75 -5.40 8.64 5.95
C HIS A 75 -4.87 8.31 4.55
N CYS A 76 -5.27 7.16 3.99
CA CYS A 76 -4.67 6.57 2.80
C CYS A 76 -5.71 6.18 1.74
N GLY A 77 -6.97 6.61 1.89
CA GLY A 77 -8.05 6.29 0.94
C GLY A 77 -8.41 4.81 0.88
N GLY A 78 -8.17 4.07 1.97
CA GLY A 78 -8.45 2.63 2.08
C GLY A 78 -7.35 1.73 1.52
N TYR A 79 -6.19 2.29 1.15
CA TYR A 79 -5.09 1.51 0.58
C TYR A 79 -3.96 1.26 1.59
N VAL A 80 -3.60 -0.01 1.74
CA VAL A 80 -2.46 -0.47 2.56
C VAL A 80 -1.83 -1.69 1.90
N ARG A 81 -0.54 -1.90 2.13
CA ARG A 81 0.16 -3.12 1.69
C ARG A 81 1.06 -3.66 2.79
N TRP A 82 1.55 -4.87 2.58
CA TRP A 82 2.63 -5.45 3.35
C TRP A 82 3.91 -5.54 2.53
N THR A 83 5.04 -5.47 3.21
CA THR A 83 6.36 -5.72 2.62
C THR A 83 6.72 -7.19 2.72
N THR A 84 7.74 -7.63 1.99
CA THR A 84 8.26 -8.99 2.05
C THR A 84 8.83 -9.37 3.42
N ARG A 85 9.09 -8.38 4.30
CA ARG A 85 9.50 -8.58 5.70
C ARG A 85 8.34 -8.40 6.69
N ASN A 86 7.11 -8.46 6.23
CA ASN A 86 5.88 -8.37 7.04
C ASN A 86 5.65 -7.01 7.74
N ASN A 87 6.42 -5.97 7.38
CA ASN A 87 6.09 -4.60 7.78
C ASN A 87 4.83 -4.12 7.04
N VAL A 88 4.12 -3.19 7.66
CA VAL A 88 2.93 -2.53 7.11
C VAL A 88 3.37 -1.23 6.44
N ASP A 89 3.04 -1.08 5.16
CA ASP A 89 3.30 0.15 4.40
C ASP A 89 1.95 0.80 4.04
N SER A 90 1.83 2.08 4.36
CA SER A 90 0.68 2.91 4.01
C SER A 90 1.11 3.97 2.99
N TRP A 91 0.22 4.32 2.06
CA TRP A 91 0.52 5.24 0.96
C TRP A 91 -0.29 6.53 1.11
N SER A 92 0.35 7.68 0.98
CA SER A 92 -0.34 8.97 0.98
C SER A 92 0.19 9.86 -0.14
N THR A 93 -0.69 10.68 -0.71
CA THR A 93 -0.35 11.69 -1.71
C THR A 93 -0.12 13.07 -1.08
N ALA A 94 -0.39 13.23 0.22
CA ALA A 94 -0.24 14.48 0.93
C ALA A 94 1.13 14.57 1.62
N ARG A 95 1.99 15.48 1.17
CA ARG A 95 3.17 15.91 1.92
C ARG A 95 2.70 16.75 3.11
N LYS A 96 2.52 16.14 4.29
CA LYS A 96 2.31 16.92 5.51
C LYS A 96 3.62 17.62 5.86
N LYS A 97 3.62 18.96 5.74
CA LYS A 97 4.70 19.83 6.22
C LYS A 97 4.72 19.85 7.75
#